data_AF-A0A0W0XPK3-F1
#
_entry.id   AF-A0A0W0XPK3-F1
#
_cell.length_a   1.000
_cell.length_b   1.000
_cell.length_c   1.000
_cell.angle_alpha   90.00
_cell.angle_beta   90.00
_cell.angle_gamma   90.00
#
_symmetry.space_group_name_H-M   'P 1'
#
loop_
_entity.id
_entity.type
_entity.pdbx_description
1 polymer ?
#
loop_
_entity_poly.entity_id
_entity_poly.type
_entity_poly.pdbx_seq_one_letter_code
_entity_poly.pdbx_strand_id
1 'polypeptide(L)'
;MSKGKRIISLKNWAERLVRNPSLYVSGVVSALLGGASGGIIGLFSGGFIAQSFKLCTSTSGCFLNINPAIIIGALIGLITGTLLGGAVAIAITSFKIYKKTKSYPVLSQDNIAQVISASLWINAEIIIGMDLGAIIGSLKSGGIGTITGAVCGLLIIWLTSALKPSRKEAIKN
;
A
#
# COMPACT_ATOMS: atom_id res chain seq x y z
N MET A 1 -11.52 -26.73 -14.15
CA MET A 1 -12.08 -25.38 -14.41
C MET A 1 -11.10 -24.60 -15.30
N SER A 2 -11.45 -24.33 -16.56
CA SER A 2 -10.54 -23.77 -17.59
C SER A 2 -10.05 -22.35 -17.24
N LYS A 3 -8.77 -22.05 -17.56
CA LYS A 3 -8.12 -20.73 -17.32
C LYS A 3 -8.94 -19.56 -17.87
N GLY A 4 -9.61 -19.74 -19.01
CA GLY A 4 -10.47 -18.72 -19.62
C GLY A 4 -11.69 -18.33 -18.77
N LYS A 5 -12.34 -19.31 -18.11
CA LYS A 5 -13.47 -19.04 -17.20
C LYS A 5 -13.03 -18.27 -15.94
N ARG A 6 -11.80 -18.47 -15.46
CA ARG A 6 -11.26 -17.71 -14.31
C ARG A 6 -10.99 -16.25 -14.66
N ILE A 7 -10.45 -15.98 -15.85
CA ILE A 7 -10.16 -14.62 -16.31
C ILE A 7 -11.45 -13.83 -16.52
N ILE A 8 -12.46 -14.44 -17.13
CA ILE A 8 -13.77 -13.80 -17.34
C ILE A 8 -14.49 -13.57 -15.99
N SER A 9 -14.38 -14.51 -15.05
CA SER A 9 -14.90 -14.34 -13.69
C SER A 9 -14.19 -13.22 -12.93
N LEU A 10 -12.87 -13.11 -13.07
CA LEU A 10 -12.07 -12.03 -12.47
C LEU A 10 -12.42 -10.68 -13.08
N LYS A 11 -12.60 -10.62 -14.40
CA LYS A 11 -13.02 -9.40 -15.12
C LYS A 11 -14.39 -8.92 -14.66
N ASN A 12 -15.38 -9.82 -14.62
CA ASN A 12 -16.73 -9.49 -14.16
C ASN A 12 -16.75 -9.13 -12.66
N TRP A 13 -15.86 -9.73 -11.86
CA TRP A 13 -15.68 -9.39 -10.46
C TRP A 13 -15.07 -7.99 -10.30
N ALA A 14 -14.03 -7.66 -11.08
CA ALA A 14 -13.41 -6.34 -11.12
C ALA A 14 -14.39 -5.26 -11.60
N GLU A 15 -15.18 -5.51 -12.65
CA GLU A 15 -16.21 -4.58 -13.13
C GLU A 15 -17.30 -4.32 -12.07
N ARG A 16 -17.72 -5.35 -11.33
CA ARG A 16 -18.64 -5.18 -10.20
C ARG A 16 -17.97 -4.48 -9.01
N LEU A 17 -16.66 -4.63 -8.82
CA LEU A 17 -15.88 -3.94 -7.80
C LEU A 17 -15.82 -2.43 -8.11
N VAL A 18 -15.54 -2.08 -9.37
CA VAL A 18 -15.43 -0.69 -9.84
C VAL A 18 -16.79 0.01 -9.88
N ARG A 19 -17.87 -0.72 -10.18
CA ARG A 19 -19.24 -0.17 -10.16
C ARG A 19 -19.81 0.10 -8.76
N ASN A 20 -19.15 -0.33 -7.69
CA ASN A 20 -19.57 -0.02 -6.33
C ASN A 20 -18.97 1.32 -5.88
N PRO A 21 -19.79 2.36 -5.62
CA PRO A 21 -19.29 3.68 -5.26
C PRO A 21 -18.49 3.68 -3.95
N SER A 22 -18.80 2.78 -3.00
CA SER A 22 -18.03 2.58 -1.76
C SER A 22 -16.60 2.11 -2.02
N LEU A 23 -16.44 1.16 -2.95
CA LEU A 23 -15.14 0.59 -3.30
C LEU A 23 -14.30 1.58 -4.10
N TYR A 24 -14.95 2.41 -4.93
CA TYR A 24 -14.28 3.49 -5.64
C TYR A 24 -13.72 4.55 -4.66
N VAL A 25 -14.56 5.08 -3.76
CA VAL A 25 -14.12 6.08 -2.78
C VAL A 25 -13.03 5.53 -1.87
N SER A 26 -13.20 4.30 -1.38
CA SER A 26 -12.17 3.63 -0.59
C SER A 26 -10.87 3.45 -1.37
N GLY A 27 -10.94 3.00 -2.63
CA GLY A 27 -9.78 2.81 -3.49
C GLY A 27 -9.01 4.11 -3.71
N VAL A 28 -9.69 5.23 -3.95
CA VAL A 28 -9.05 6.54 -4.12
C VAL A 28 -8.35 6.99 -2.83
N VAL A 29 -9.01 6.88 -1.68
CA VAL A 29 -8.42 7.25 -0.38
C VAL A 29 -7.23 6.35 -0.05
N SER A 30 -7.34 5.05 -0.33
CA SER A 30 -6.24 4.07 -0.17
C SER A 30 -5.07 4.36 -1.10
N ALA A 31 -5.34 4.72 -2.36
CA ALA A 31 -4.30 5.04 -3.33
C ALA A 31 -3.52 6.29 -2.90
N LEU A 32 -4.23 7.33 -2.43
CA LEU A 32 -3.61 8.56 -1.95
C LEU A 32 -2.75 8.30 -0.71
N LEU A 33 -3.31 7.65 0.30
CA LEU A 33 -2.60 7.42 1.57
C LEU A 33 -1.47 6.39 1.42
N GLY A 34 -1.72 5.27 0.75
CA GLY A 34 -0.72 4.23 0.51
C GLY A 34 0.34 4.64 -0.51
N GLY A 35 -0.04 5.47 -1.48
CA GLY A 35 0.89 6.08 -2.41
C GLY A 35 1.80 7.08 -1.71
N ALA A 36 1.26 7.94 -0.83
CA ALA A 36 2.07 8.88 -0.06
C ALA A 36 3.09 8.16 0.84
N SER A 37 2.67 7.16 1.63
CA SER A 37 3.58 6.41 2.50
C SER A 37 4.60 5.59 1.70
N GLY A 38 4.15 4.87 0.66
CA GLY A 38 5.03 4.13 -0.24
C GLY A 38 6.04 5.05 -0.96
N GLY A 39 5.63 6.27 -1.29
CA GLY A 39 6.48 7.29 -1.88
C GLY A 39 7.57 7.78 -0.93
N ILE A 40 7.25 8.02 0.35
CA ILE A 40 8.21 8.41 1.37
C ILE A 40 9.24 7.29 1.58
N ILE A 41 8.77 6.05 1.75
CA ILE A 41 9.63 4.86 1.88
C ILE A 41 10.52 4.71 0.65
N GLY A 42 9.95 4.86 -0.55
CA GLY A 42 10.66 4.81 -1.82
C GLY A 42 11.72 5.89 -1.96
N LEU A 43 11.42 7.13 -1.57
CA LEU A 43 12.36 8.26 -1.60
C LEU A 43 13.58 7.96 -0.74
N PHE A 44 13.37 7.61 0.53
CA PHE A 44 14.47 7.34 1.45
C PHE A 44 15.26 6.10 1.01
N SER A 45 14.57 5.00 0.68
CA SER A 45 15.26 3.77 0.28
C SER A 45 16.03 3.92 -1.03
N GLY A 46 15.46 4.59 -2.04
CA GLY A 46 16.11 4.87 -3.31
C GLY A 46 17.31 5.80 -3.18
N GLY A 47 17.23 6.80 -2.29
CA GLY A 47 18.36 7.67 -1.96
C GLY A 47 19.52 6.90 -1.30
N PHE A 48 19.23 6.06 -0.30
CA PHE A 48 20.24 5.23 0.36
C PHE A 48 20.88 4.21 -0.58
N ILE A 49 20.09 3.54 -1.41
CA ILE A 49 20.59 2.56 -2.40
C ILE A 49 21.51 3.26 -3.39
N ALA A 50 21.10 4.41 -3.94
CA ALA A 50 21.91 5.11 -4.93
C ALA A 50 23.23 5.66 -4.35
N GLN A 51 23.24 6.02 -3.07
CA GLN A 51 24.47 6.36 -2.36
C GLN A 51 25.41 5.16 -2.24
N SER A 52 24.89 3.98 -1.88
CA SER A 52 25.69 2.76 -1.73
C SER A 52 26.31 2.28 -3.05
N PHE A 53 25.62 2.47 -4.18
CA PHE A 53 26.10 2.04 -5.49
C PHE A 53 27.00 3.06 -6.21
N LYS A 54 27.30 4.23 -5.61
CA LYS A 54 28.14 5.29 -6.20
C LYS A 54 27.83 5.50 -7.69
N LEU A 55 26.55 5.65 -8.05
CA LEU A 55 26.08 5.76 -9.44
C LEU A 55 26.59 7.01 -10.20
N CYS A 56 27.57 7.75 -9.65
CA CYS A 56 28.33 8.79 -10.33
C CYS A 56 29.85 8.51 -10.22
N THR A 57 30.46 8.20 -11.35
CA THR A 57 31.90 7.98 -11.54
C THR A 57 32.61 9.20 -12.16
N SER A 58 31.99 10.38 -12.22
CA SER A 58 32.61 11.55 -12.86
C SER A 58 32.59 12.79 -11.96
N THR A 59 33.80 13.31 -11.73
CA THR A 59 34.25 14.28 -10.73
C THR A 59 33.94 15.75 -11.05
N SER A 60 32.97 16.06 -11.91
CA SER A 60 32.79 17.43 -12.44
C SER A 60 31.38 18.04 -12.29
N GLY A 61 30.49 17.44 -11.48
CA GLY A 61 29.08 17.88 -11.43
C GLY A 61 28.41 17.86 -10.05
N CYS A 62 29.15 18.02 -8.95
CA CYS A 62 28.55 18.21 -7.62
C CYS A 62 27.89 19.60 -7.53
N PHE A 63 26.67 19.73 -8.02
CA PHE A 63 25.81 20.87 -7.67
C PHE A 63 25.50 20.77 -6.16
N LEU A 64 25.87 21.80 -5.38
CA LEU A 64 25.56 21.93 -3.95
C LEU A 64 26.12 20.82 -3.02
N ASN A 65 27.25 20.19 -3.34
CA ASN A 65 27.88 19.14 -2.51
C ASN A 65 26.99 17.89 -2.26
N ILE A 66 25.89 17.75 -3.01
CA ILE A 66 24.99 16.61 -2.97
C ILE A 66 25.25 15.78 -4.23
N ASN A 67 25.52 14.49 -4.06
CA ASN A 67 25.78 13.60 -5.18
C ASN A 67 24.49 13.46 -6.03
N PRO A 68 24.49 13.85 -7.32
CA PRO A 68 23.29 13.82 -8.16
C PRO A 68 22.71 12.40 -8.31
N ALA A 69 23.54 11.36 -8.13
CA ALA A 69 23.07 9.97 -8.05
C ALA A 69 22.04 9.75 -6.93
N ILE A 70 22.21 10.38 -5.76
CA ILE A 70 21.29 10.26 -4.63
C ILE A 70 19.94 10.91 -4.98
N ILE A 71 19.96 12.07 -5.64
CA ILE A 71 18.75 12.77 -6.07
C ILE A 71 17.99 11.93 -7.09
N ILE A 72 18.67 11.40 -8.09
CA ILE A 72 18.06 10.54 -9.11
C ILE A 72 17.51 9.25 -8.49
N GLY A 73 18.28 8.61 -7.61
CA GLY A 73 17.85 7.42 -6.88
C GLY A 73 16.63 7.65 -6.01
N ALA A 74 16.59 8.78 -5.29
CA ALA A 74 15.45 9.19 -4.47
C ALA A 74 14.23 9.49 -5.33
N LEU A 75 14.40 10.13 -6.50
CA LEU A 75 13.29 10.45 -7.42
C LEU A 75 12.68 9.17 -8.03
N ILE A 76 13.53 8.26 -8.53
CA ILE A 76 13.09 6.96 -9.05
C ILE A 76 12.42 6.14 -7.94
N GLY A 77 13.01 6.15 -6.75
CA GLY A 77 12.47 5.52 -5.55
C GLY A 77 11.09 6.07 -5.20
N LEU A 78 10.89 7.38 -5.23
CA LEU A 78 9.60 8.02 -4.97
C LEU A 78 8.54 7.60 -5.99
N ILE A 79 8.86 7.64 -7.29
CA ILE A 79 7.90 7.25 -8.35
C ILE A 79 7.53 5.77 -8.22
N THR A 80 8.53 4.91 -8.03
CA THR A 80 8.30 3.46 -7.92
C THR A 80 7.55 3.12 -6.62
N GLY A 81 7.92 3.77 -5.52
CA GLY A 81 7.30 3.60 -4.21
C GLY A 81 5.85 4.09 -4.15
N THR A 82 5.55 5.24 -4.77
CA THR A 82 4.17 5.74 -4.86
C THR A 82 3.27 4.80 -5.65
N LEU A 83 3.75 4.31 -6.81
CA LEU A 83 3.01 3.37 -7.65
C LEU A 83 2.76 2.03 -6.94
N LEU A 84 3.81 1.43 -6.37
CA LEU A 84 3.70 0.14 -5.69
C LEU A 84 2.90 0.25 -4.39
N GLY A 85 3.16 1.26 -3.55
CA GLY A 85 2.44 1.49 -2.30
C GLY A 85 0.95 1.75 -2.53
N GLY A 86 0.62 2.58 -3.52
CA GLY A 86 -0.76 2.83 -3.92
C GLY A 86 -1.47 1.58 -4.41
N ALA A 87 -0.84 0.81 -5.32
CA ALA A 87 -1.43 -0.41 -5.86
C ALA A 87 -1.68 -1.47 -4.76
N VAL A 88 -0.73 -1.66 -3.84
CA VAL A 88 -0.85 -2.62 -2.74
C VAL A 88 -1.92 -2.18 -1.74
N ALA A 89 -1.98 -0.90 -1.38
CA ALA A 89 -3.01 -0.37 -0.49
C ALA A 89 -4.41 -0.53 -1.09
N ILE A 90 -4.59 -0.22 -2.39
CA ILE A 90 -5.85 -0.46 -3.10
C ILE A 90 -6.23 -1.95 -3.02
N ALA A 91 -5.29 -2.85 -3.30
CA ALA A 91 -5.56 -4.29 -3.31
C ALA A 91 -6.00 -4.80 -1.93
N ILE A 92 -5.29 -4.44 -0.86
CA ILE A 92 -5.60 -4.90 0.50
C ILE A 92 -6.91 -4.30 1.00
N THR A 93 -7.12 -3.00 0.82
CA THR A 93 -8.32 -2.33 1.31
C THR A 93 -9.55 -2.80 0.54
N SER A 94 -9.44 -2.95 -0.78
CA SER A 94 -10.51 -3.55 -1.59
C SER A 94 -10.85 -4.97 -1.15
N PHE A 95 -9.85 -5.79 -0.84
CA PHE A 95 -10.05 -7.16 -0.36
C PHE A 95 -10.73 -7.20 1.02
N LYS A 96 -10.29 -6.36 1.96
CA LYS A 96 -10.81 -6.32 3.34
C LYS A 96 -12.22 -5.73 3.38
N ILE A 97 -12.50 -4.72 2.55
CA ILE A 97 -13.86 -4.19 2.36
C ILE A 97 -14.73 -5.22 1.68
N TYR A 98 -14.29 -5.89 0.61
CA TYR A 98 -15.07 -6.97 0.01
C TYR A 98 -15.47 -8.07 1.01
N LYS A 99 -14.55 -8.48 1.90
CA LYS A 99 -14.84 -9.43 2.99
C LYS A 99 -15.88 -8.90 3.99
N LYS A 100 -15.90 -7.58 4.28
CA LYS A 100 -16.88 -6.93 5.16
C LYS A 100 -18.22 -6.61 4.47
N THR A 101 -18.21 -6.27 3.18
CA THR A 101 -19.35 -5.70 2.44
C THR A 101 -20.25 -6.77 1.81
N LYS A 102 -19.99 -8.06 2.04
CA LYS A 102 -20.97 -9.14 1.78
C LYS A 102 -22.34 -8.91 2.46
N SER A 103 -22.49 -7.92 3.34
CA SER A 103 -23.74 -7.57 4.01
C SER A 103 -24.31 -6.17 3.73
N TYR A 104 -23.65 -5.29 2.96
CA TYR A 104 -24.15 -3.92 2.72
C TYR A 104 -24.00 -3.53 1.24
N PRO A 105 -24.92 -3.98 0.36
CA PRO A 105 -24.82 -3.76 -1.08
C PRO A 105 -25.24 -2.35 -1.55
N VAL A 106 -25.70 -1.47 -0.67
CA VAL A 106 -26.24 -0.15 -1.05
C VAL A 106 -25.60 0.96 -0.22
N LEU A 107 -25.03 1.95 -0.90
CA LEU A 107 -24.45 3.15 -0.31
C LEU A 107 -25.57 4.16 -0.04
N SER A 108 -26.10 4.19 1.19
CA SER A 108 -26.98 5.27 1.68
C SER A 108 -26.15 6.38 2.34
N GLN A 109 -26.58 7.64 2.28
CA GLN A 109 -25.95 8.77 2.97
C GLN A 109 -25.67 8.49 4.45
N ASP A 110 -26.51 7.70 5.10
CA ASP A 110 -26.36 7.33 6.52
C ASP A 110 -25.18 6.37 6.78
N ASN A 111 -24.77 5.59 5.78
CA ASN A 111 -23.73 4.57 5.91
C ASN A 111 -22.39 4.96 5.26
N ILE A 112 -22.34 6.06 4.50
CA ILE A 112 -21.13 6.55 3.83
C ILE A 112 -20.03 6.84 4.85
N ALA A 113 -20.36 7.52 5.95
CA ALA A 113 -19.41 7.84 7.01
C ALA A 113 -18.84 6.57 7.67
N GLN A 114 -19.67 5.53 7.83
CA GLN A 114 -19.24 4.27 8.43
C GLN A 114 -18.32 3.47 7.50
N VAL A 115 -18.57 3.51 6.19
CA VAL A 115 -17.70 2.87 5.19
C VAL A 115 -16.37 3.62 5.05
N ILE A 116 -16.40 4.97 5.02
CA ILE A 116 -15.20 5.81 4.95
C ILE A 116 -14.33 5.64 6.19
N SER A 117 -14.92 5.71 7.39
CA SER A 117 -14.19 5.52 8.65
C SER A 117 -13.60 4.10 8.76
N ALA A 118 -14.34 3.06 8.35
CA ALA A 118 -13.81 1.71 8.29
C ALA A 118 -12.65 1.59 7.29
N SER A 119 -12.74 2.24 6.13
CA SER A 119 -11.66 2.28 5.14
C SER A 119 -10.44 3.04 5.66
N LEU A 120 -10.63 4.16 6.34
CA LEU A 120 -9.58 4.94 6.96
C LEU A 120 -8.86 4.14 8.04
N TRP A 121 -9.60 3.44 8.89
CA TRP A 121 -8.99 2.59 9.93
C TRP A 121 -8.15 1.46 9.33
N ILE A 122 -8.64 0.83 8.26
CA ILE A 122 -7.90 -0.21 7.53
C ILE A 122 -6.63 0.37 6.91
N ASN A 123 -6.72 1.53 6.26
CA ASN A 123 -5.56 2.20 5.68
C ASN A 123 -4.56 2.63 6.77
N ALA A 124 -5.03 3.14 7.90
CA ALA A 124 -4.18 3.52 9.03
C ALA A 124 -3.41 2.31 9.57
N GLU A 125 -4.05 1.16 9.73
CA GLU A 125 -3.39 -0.09 10.14
C GLU A 125 -2.26 -0.43 9.16
N ILE A 126 -2.56 -0.46 7.85
CA ILE A 126 -1.59 -0.76 6.77
C ILE A 126 -0.39 0.20 6.81
N ILE A 127 -0.65 1.51 6.89
CA ILE A 127 0.38 2.54 6.91
C ILE A 127 1.27 2.38 8.13
N ILE A 128 0.69 2.21 9.32
CA ILE A 128 1.45 2.05 10.57
C ILE A 128 2.38 0.84 10.48
N GLY A 129 1.91 -0.32 10.03
CA GLY A 129 2.78 -1.49 9.93
C GLY A 129 3.84 -1.35 8.85
N MET A 130 3.51 -0.74 7.70
CA MET A 130 4.46 -0.51 6.63
C MET A 130 5.55 0.48 7.04
N ASP A 131 5.18 1.61 7.64
CA ASP A 131 6.09 2.66 8.08
C ASP A 131 6.94 2.21 9.28
N LEU A 132 6.34 1.58 10.29
CA LEU A 132 7.11 1.02 11.42
C LEU A 132 8.07 -0.08 10.94
N GLY A 133 7.59 -0.96 10.05
CA GLY A 133 8.43 -1.98 9.44
C GLY A 133 9.61 -1.35 8.69
N ALA A 134 9.35 -0.30 7.89
CA ALA A 134 10.37 0.44 7.17
C ALA A 134 11.39 1.09 8.10
N ILE A 135 10.93 1.72 9.20
CA ILE A 135 11.80 2.35 10.21
C ILE A 135 12.69 1.28 10.87
N ILE A 136 12.10 0.19 11.38
CA ILE A 136 12.84 -0.90 12.04
C ILE A 136 13.85 -1.52 11.06
N GLY A 137 13.44 -1.76 9.82
CA GLY A 137 14.31 -2.30 8.79
C GLY A 137 15.46 -1.35 8.43
N SER A 138 15.20 -0.04 8.39
CA SER A 138 16.22 0.98 8.10
C SER A 138 17.32 1.04 9.15
N LEU A 139 17.00 0.74 10.42
CA LEU A 139 17.98 0.66 11.51
C LEU A 139 19.02 -0.45 11.27
N LYS A 140 18.62 -1.54 10.61
CA LYS A 140 19.53 -2.64 10.27
C LYS A 140 20.32 -2.36 9.00
N SER A 141 19.67 -1.82 7.97
CA SER A 141 20.30 -1.48 6.69
C SER A 141 19.49 -0.40 5.97
N GLY A 142 20.11 0.77 5.74
CA GLY A 142 19.50 1.82 4.92
C GLY A 142 19.24 1.33 3.49
N GLY A 143 18.07 1.64 2.93
CA GLY A 143 17.71 1.19 1.59
C GLY A 143 17.02 -0.17 1.60
N ILE A 144 17.82 -1.25 1.52
CA ILE A 144 17.30 -2.63 1.42
C ILE A 144 16.54 -3.04 2.69
N GLY A 145 17.08 -2.67 3.86
CA GLY A 145 16.39 -2.90 5.13
C GLY A 145 15.07 -2.15 5.21
N THR A 146 15.02 -0.91 4.73
CA THR A 146 13.77 -0.12 4.65
C THR A 146 12.70 -0.83 3.80
N ILE A 147 13.07 -1.35 2.62
CA ILE A 147 12.13 -2.06 1.73
C ILE A 147 11.68 -3.38 2.36
N THR A 148 12.62 -4.21 2.83
CA THR A 148 12.30 -5.51 3.43
C THR A 148 11.48 -5.37 4.72
N GLY A 149 11.78 -4.37 5.53
CA GLY A 149 11.01 -4.02 6.72
C GLY A 149 9.58 -3.61 6.39
N ALA A 150 9.39 -2.75 5.39
CA ALA A 150 8.07 -2.35 4.91
C ALA A 150 7.25 -3.56 4.43
N VAL A 151 7.86 -4.45 3.65
CA VAL A 151 7.22 -5.70 3.16
C VAL A 151 6.84 -6.62 4.33
N CYS A 152 7.71 -6.79 5.33
CA CYS A 152 7.42 -7.60 6.52
C CYS A 152 6.25 -7.03 7.33
N GLY A 153 6.24 -5.71 7.59
CA GLY A 153 5.13 -5.06 8.30
C GLY A 153 3.80 -5.23 7.57
N LEU A 154 3.83 -5.12 6.25
CA LEU A 154 2.66 -5.30 5.39
C LEU A 154 2.18 -6.76 5.34
N LEU A 155 3.10 -7.73 5.31
CA LEU A 155 2.80 -9.17 5.43
C LEU A 155 2.13 -9.52 6.77
N ILE A 156 2.63 -8.97 7.87
CA ILE A 156 2.04 -9.19 9.20
C ILE A 156 0.60 -8.70 9.22
N ILE A 157 0.34 -7.48 8.72
CA ILE A 157 -1.02 -6.92 8.66
C ILE A 157 -1.93 -7.73 7.74
N TRP A 158 -1.40 -8.20 6.61
CA TRP A 158 -2.16 -9.03 5.69
C TRP A 158 -2.54 -10.37 6.34
N LEU A 159 -1.61 -11.02 7.04
CA LEU A 159 -1.86 -12.25 7.82
C LEU A 159 -2.87 -12.02 8.95
N THR A 160 -2.73 -10.94 9.73
CA THR A 160 -3.71 -10.60 10.78
C THR A 160 -5.10 -10.32 10.20
N SER A 161 -5.16 -9.70 9.02
CA SER A 161 -6.43 -9.42 8.32
C SER A 161 -7.06 -10.68 7.72
N ALA A 162 -6.26 -11.64 7.28
CA ALA A 162 -6.72 -12.93 6.79
C ALA A 162 -7.29 -13.78 7.95
N LEU A 163 -6.56 -13.82 9.08
CA LEU A 163 -6.86 -14.63 10.26
C LEU A 163 -7.97 -14.07 11.13
N LYS A 164 -8.21 -12.74 11.16
CA LYS A 164 -9.35 -12.17 11.91
C LYS A 164 -10.67 -12.72 11.34
N PRO A 165 -11.47 -13.45 12.15
CA PRO A 165 -12.82 -13.82 11.77
C PRO A 165 -13.63 -12.55 11.53
N SER A 166 -14.50 -12.56 10.51
CA SER A 166 -15.49 -11.49 10.36
C SER A 166 -16.30 -11.46 11.66
N ARG A 167 -16.30 -10.31 12.34
CA ARG A 167 -16.98 -10.09 13.63
C ARG A 167 -18.51 -10.09 13.42
N LYS A 168 -19.06 -11.21 12.98
CA LYS A 168 -20.48 -11.54 12.91
C LYS A 168 -20.82 -12.81 13.70
N GLU A 169 -19.85 -13.60 14.13
CA GLU A 169 -20.10 -14.80 14.95
C GLU A 169 -19.82 -14.61 16.45
N ALA A 170 -19.45 -13.40 16.90
CA ALA A 170 -19.19 -13.12 18.32
C ALA A 170 -20.39 -12.52 19.07
N ILE A 171 -21.56 -12.37 18.42
CA ILE A 171 -22.82 -12.00 19.08
C ILE A 171 -23.81 -13.14 18.83
N LYS A 172 -23.48 -14.31 19.38
CA LYS A 172 -24.44 -15.37 19.67
C LYS A 172 -23.87 -16.19 20.83
N ASN A 173 -23.88 -15.58 22.01
CA ASN A 173 -23.92 -16.25 23.30
C ASN A 173 -24.63 -15.29 24.26
#